data_AF-T0H614-F1
#
_entry.id   AF-T0H614-F1
#
_cell.length_a   1.000
_cell.length_b   1.000
_cell.length_c   1.000
_cell.angle_alpha   90.00
_cell.angle_beta   90.00
_cell.angle_gamma   90.00
#
_symmetry.space_group_name_H-M   'P 1'
#
loop_
_entity.id
_entity.type
_entity.pdbx_description
1 polymer ?
#
loop_
_entity_poly.entity_id
_entity_poly.type
_entity_poly.pdbx_seq_one_letter_code
_entity_poly.pdbx_strand_id
1 'polypeptide(L)'
;MAILLPTSANIRLLKTTLMGDFEMRSAHATEAIAALIGFRSNSAYLATSNHLPDVTVYEADFDAFEDRAAHLGYDRTSSEFLRFIFKGIKWPDPAWRLFNKRHSAARDAWFYECQRRQIPFLHISKATKYYSVHWDHISLNSEYDQMVRQSPEGDIGKVLFRTYQLIAAGVEPKSFFDGSALVGDVTGLSESCARQIANSFALRLFPGNVQSALAA
;
A
#
# COMPACT_ATOMS: atom_id res chain seq x y z
N MET A 1 -5.55 -6.88 6.19
CA MET A 1 -4.76 -5.63 6.12
C MET A 1 -5.17 -4.80 4.91
N ALA A 2 -5.34 -3.49 5.09
CA ALA A 2 -5.56 -2.52 4.02
C ALA A 2 -4.50 -1.42 4.11
N ILE A 3 -4.20 -0.77 2.99
CA ILE A 3 -3.15 0.25 2.89
C ILE A 3 -3.67 1.48 2.16
N LEU A 4 -3.04 2.63 2.42
CA LEU A 4 -3.30 3.87 1.71
C LEU A 4 -1.97 4.49 1.25
N LEU A 5 -1.89 4.81 -0.03
CA LEU A 5 -0.90 5.75 -0.55
C LEU A 5 -1.57 7.13 -0.61
N PRO A 6 -1.21 8.09 0.25
CA PRO A 6 -1.98 9.31 0.45
C PRO A 6 -1.64 10.40 -0.58
N THR A 7 -1.75 10.07 -1.87
CA THR A 7 -1.66 11.08 -2.94
C THR A 7 -2.81 12.08 -2.82
N SER A 8 -2.65 13.29 -3.35
CA SER A 8 -3.70 14.30 -3.32
C SER A 8 -5.02 13.81 -3.94
N ALA A 9 -4.96 12.96 -4.97
CA ALA A 9 -6.14 12.38 -5.61
C ALA A 9 -6.81 11.31 -4.73
N ASN A 10 -6.02 10.42 -4.11
CA ASN A 10 -6.54 9.40 -3.19
C ASN A 10 -7.16 10.04 -1.94
N ILE A 11 -6.49 11.02 -1.32
CA ILE A 11 -7.01 11.76 -0.16
C ILE A 11 -8.30 12.51 -0.52
N ARG A 12 -8.35 13.16 -1.69
CA ARG A 12 -9.58 13.83 -2.15
C ARG A 12 -10.72 12.84 -2.32
N LEU A 13 -10.49 11.69 -2.95
CA LEU A 13 -11.53 10.68 -3.13
C LEU A 13 -12.04 10.17 -1.78
N LEU A 14 -11.13 9.76 -0.89
CA LEU A 14 -11.51 9.26 0.44
C LEU A 14 -12.28 10.32 1.24
N LYS A 15 -11.83 11.57 1.19
CA LYS A 15 -12.54 12.68 1.83
C LYS A 15 -13.95 12.85 1.29
N THR A 16 -14.13 12.82 -0.03
CA THR A 16 -15.47 12.89 -0.65
C THR A 16 -16.34 11.71 -0.23
N THR A 17 -15.80 10.50 -0.18
CA THR A 17 -16.50 9.31 0.31
C THR A 17 -16.95 9.48 1.76
N LEU A 18 -16.07 9.97 2.65
CA LEU A 18 -16.43 10.23 4.05
C LEU A 18 -17.49 11.34 4.20
N MET A 19 -17.41 12.39 3.38
CA MET A 19 -18.39 13.46 3.41
C MET A 19 -19.76 13.03 2.86
N GLY A 20 -19.80 12.12 1.90
CA GLY A 20 -21.04 11.60 1.32
C GLY A 20 -21.66 10.48 2.16
N ASP A 21 -20.91 9.40 2.35
CA ASP A 21 -21.44 8.14 2.91
C ASP A 21 -21.54 8.16 4.45
N PHE A 22 -20.79 9.05 5.11
CA PHE A 22 -20.80 9.22 6.57
C PHE A 22 -21.25 10.62 7.01
N GLU A 23 -21.66 11.45 6.05
CA GLU A 23 -22.07 12.85 6.29
C GLU A 23 -21.04 13.65 7.10
N MET A 24 -19.76 13.30 6.98
CA MET A 24 -18.71 13.97 7.73
C MET A 24 -18.52 15.40 7.26
N ARG A 25 -18.28 16.32 8.20
CA ARG A 25 -17.84 17.68 7.85
C ARG A 25 -16.44 17.60 7.24
N SER A 26 -16.15 18.46 6.28
CA SER A 26 -14.86 18.49 5.57
C SER A 26 -13.64 18.50 6.49
N ALA A 27 -13.67 19.29 7.59
CA ALA A 27 -12.60 19.33 8.57
C ALA A 27 -12.48 18.01 9.36
N HIS A 28 -13.61 17.43 9.77
CA HIS A 28 -13.66 16.17 10.50
C HIS A 28 -13.16 14.99 9.65
N ALA A 29 -13.56 14.92 8.37
CA ALA A 29 -13.06 13.91 7.44
C ALA A 29 -11.53 14.00 7.29
N THR A 30 -10.97 15.21 7.34
CA THR A 30 -9.52 15.41 7.23
C THR A 30 -8.79 14.90 8.48
N GLU A 31 -9.31 15.16 9.68
CA GLU A 31 -8.77 14.61 10.93
C GLU A 31 -8.94 13.09 11.03
N ALA A 32 -10.07 12.55 10.59
CA ALA A 32 -10.32 11.12 10.58
C ALA A 32 -9.40 10.38 9.62
N ILE A 33 -9.11 10.96 8.43
CA ILE A 33 -8.11 10.42 7.51
C ILE A 33 -6.72 10.42 8.16
N ALA A 34 -6.32 11.49 8.84
CA ALA A 34 -5.03 11.53 9.52
C ALA A 34 -4.91 10.42 10.57
N ALA A 35 -5.96 10.19 11.35
CA ALA A 35 -6.02 9.08 12.30
C ALA A 35 -5.95 7.71 11.62
N LEU A 36 -6.64 7.53 10.49
CA LEU A 36 -6.61 6.30 9.69
C LEU A 36 -5.20 5.90 9.25
N ILE A 37 -4.31 6.86 9.01
CA ILE A 37 -2.91 6.61 8.64
C ILE A 37 -1.93 6.76 9.82
N GLY A 38 -2.45 6.72 11.06
CA GLY A 38 -1.64 6.64 12.29
C GLY A 38 -1.20 7.98 12.87
N PHE A 39 -1.69 9.11 12.36
CA PHE A 39 -1.35 10.43 12.88
C PHE A 39 -2.35 10.91 13.92
N ARG A 40 -1.84 11.58 14.96
CA ARG A 40 -2.69 12.17 16.00
C ARG A 40 -3.57 13.30 15.47
N SER A 41 -3.15 14.05 14.46
CA SER A 41 -3.93 15.13 13.85
C SER A 41 -3.51 15.35 12.40
N ASN A 42 -4.34 16.07 11.65
CA ASN A 42 -3.95 16.49 10.31
C ASN A 42 -2.73 17.43 10.31
N SER A 43 -2.58 18.28 11.33
CA SER A 43 -1.38 19.12 11.46
C SER A 43 -0.10 18.29 11.65
N ALA A 44 -0.16 17.20 12.43
CA ALA A 44 0.95 16.28 12.59
C ALA A 44 1.29 15.57 11.27
N TYR A 45 0.26 15.13 10.53
CA TYR A 45 0.44 14.55 9.20
C TYR A 45 1.14 15.54 8.25
N LEU A 46 0.68 16.78 8.18
CA LEU A 46 1.26 17.80 7.30
C LEU A 46 2.71 18.15 7.69
N ALA A 47 3.00 18.22 8.99
CA ALA A 47 4.36 18.47 9.47
C ALA A 47 5.31 17.35 9.02
N THR A 48 4.88 16.09 9.09
CA THR A 48 5.69 14.95 8.66
C THR A 48 5.76 14.83 7.14
N SER A 49 4.66 15.03 6.42
CA SER A 49 4.61 14.88 4.95
C SER A 49 5.50 15.90 4.23
N ASN A 50 5.69 17.09 4.81
CA ASN A 50 6.60 18.10 4.26
C ASN A 50 8.09 17.69 4.35
N HIS A 51 8.41 16.62 5.09
CA HIS A 51 9.78 16.17 5.32
C HIS A 51 10.06 14.74 4.83
N LEU A 52 9.03 13.99 4.41
CA LEU A 52 9.19 12.67 3.79
C LEU A 52 9.16 12.80 2.26
N PRO A 53 9.80 11.89 1.51
CA PRO A 53 9.54 11.77 0.08
C PRO A 53 8.05 11.53 -0.14
N ASP A 54 7.50 12.08 -1.23
CA ASP A 54 6.08 12.05 -1.62
C ASP A 54 5.45 10.64 -1.75
N VAL A 55 6.20 9.57 -1.48
CA VAL A 55 5.81 8.19 -1.76
C VAL A 55 5.96 7.26 -0.55
N THR A 56 5.20 7.54 0.50
CA THR A 56 5.05 6.66 1.68
C THR A 56 3.68 5.97 1.67
N VAL A 57 3.65 4.66 1.84
CA VAL A 57 2.43 3.87 2.02
C VAL A 57 2.19 3.67 3.52
N TYR A 58 0.95 3.86 3.96
CA TYR A 58 0.53 3.66 5.34
C TYR A 58 -0.39 2.45 5.45
N GLU A 59 -0.29 1.72 6.56
CA GLU A 59 -1.32 0.77 6.95
C GLU A 59 -2.54 1.53 7.44
N ALA A 60 -3.73 1.10 7.03
CA ALA A 60 -4.97 1.72 7.45
C ALA A 60 -5.39 1.21 8.83
N ASP A 61 -5.28 2.08 9.84
CA ASP A 61 -5.74 1.88 11.21
C ASP A 61 -7.20 2.35 11.36
N PHE A 62 -8.11 1.42 11.08
CA PHE A 62 -9.54 1.70 11.18
C PHE A 62 -10.02 1.85 12.62
N ASP A 63 -9.29 1.34 13.61
CA ASP A 63 -9.65 1.49 15.02
C ASP A 63 -9.33 2.91 15.49
N ALA A 64 -8.14 3.43 15.12
CA ALA A 64 -7.80 4.84 15.31
C ALA A 64 -8.75 5.80 14.56
N PHE A 65 -9.17 5.43 13.34
CA PHE A 65 -10.20 6.16 12.62
C PHE A 65 -11.52 6.20 13.40
N GLU A 66 -11.99 5.06 13.91
CA GLU A 66 -13.25 4.94 14.64
C GLU A 66 -13.23 5.79 15.91
N ASP A 67 -12.15 5.67 16.69
CA ASP A 67 -11.94 6.49 17.88
C ASP A 67 -11.98 7.97 17.52
N ARG A 68 -11.25 8.41 16.50
CA ARG A 68 -11.25 9.81 16.08
C ARG A 68 -12.63 10.27 15.61
N ALA A 69 -13.34 9.45 14.84
CA ALA A 69 -14.69 9.74 14.37
C ALA A 69 -15.67 9.90 15.54
N ALA A 70 -15.60 9.03 16.55
CA ALA A 70 -16.41 9.12 17.77
C ALA A 70 -16.13 10.42 18.55
N HIS A 71 -14.86 10.81 18.70
CA HIS A 71 -14.50 12.08 19.34
C HIS A 71 -15.02 13.31 18.58
N LEU A 72 -15.24 13.19 17.27
CA LEU A 72 -15.79 14.24 16.40
C LEU A 72 -17.33 14.23 16.31
N GLY A 73 -17.99 13.30 17.03
CA GLY A 73 -19.44 13.19 17.13
C GLY A 73 -20.10 12.25 16.13
N TYR A 74 -19.36 11.33 15.50
CA TYR A 74 -19.90 10.32 14.58
C TYR A 74 -20.07 8.96 15.27
N ASP A 75 -21.01 8.14 14.79
CA ASP A 75 -21.26 6.82 15.36
C ASP A 75 -20.12 5.82 15.06
N ARG A 76 -19.86 4.93 16.01
CA ARG A 76 -18.82 3.88 15.98
C ARG A 76 -19.10 2.77 14.97
N THR A 77 -20.36 2.51 14.66
CA THR A 77 -20.78 1.56 13.61
C THR A 77 -20.22 1.89 12.22
N SER A 78 -19.69 3.10 12.05
CA SER A 78 -19.00 3.58 10.86
C SER A 78 -17.76 2.76 10.46
N SER A 79 -17.07 2.09 11.38
CA SER A 79 -15.77 1.47 11.06
C SER A 79 -15.89 0.21 10.21
N GLU A 80 -16.85 -0.68 10.50
CA GLU A 80 -17.10 -1.88 9.69
C GLU A 80 -17.56 -1.51 8.28
N PHE A 81 -18.42 -0.51 8.18
CA PHE A 81 -18.88 0.03 6.90
C PHE A 81 -17.71 0.67 6.14
N LEU A 82 -16.85 1.46 6.80
CA LEU A 82 -15.65 2.01 6.17
C LEU A 82 -14.72 0.89 5.68
N ARG A 83 -14.45 -0.13 6.51
CA ARG A 83 -13.62 -1.29 6.13
C ARG A 83 -14.17 -1.99 4.90
N PHE A 84 -15.49 -2.10 4.77
CA PHE A 84 -16.16 -2.66 3.60
C PHE A 84 -15.96 -1.79 2.36
N ILE A 85 -16.35 -0.51 2.41
CA ILE A 85 -16.24 0.37 1.23
C ILE A 85 -14.78 0.59 0.83
N PHE A 86 -13.85 0.70 1.78
CA PHE A 86 -12.43 0.98 1.53
C PHE A 86 -11.80 -0.08 0.62
N LYS A 87 -12.18 -1.35 0.80
CA LYS A 87 -11.73 -2.45 -0.07
C LYS A 87 -12.28 -2.36 -1.49
N GLY A 88 -13.43 -1.70 -1.67
CA GLY A 88 -14.09 -1.49 -2.96
C GLY A 88 -13.71 -0.19 -3.68
N ILE A 89 -12.99 0.72 -3.01
CA ILE A 89 -12.58 2.00 -3.62
C ILE A 89 -11.67 1.74 -4.83
N LYS A 90 -12.07 2.29 -5.97
CA LYS A 90 -11.22 2.39 -7.17
C LYS A 90 -10.28 3.57 -7.00
N TRP A 91 -9.17 3.35 -6.29
CA TRP A 91 -8.17 4.38 -6.03
C TRP A 91 -7.63 4.96 -7.34
N PRO A 92 -7.61 6.31 -7.50
CA PRO A 92 -6.99 6.97 -8.65
C PRO A 92 -5.52 6.58 -8.82
N ASP A 93 -4.78 6.62 -7.71
CA ASP A 93 -3.34 6.37 -7.66
C ASP A 93 -3.07 5.14 -6.77
N PRO A 94 -3.43 3.92 -7.19
CA PRO A 94 -3.23 2.74 -6.37
C PRO A 94 -1.73 2.48 -6.14
N ALA A 95 -1.40 1.74 -5.07
CA ALA A 95 -0.02 1.30 -4.80
C ALA A 95 0.40 0.11 -5.70
N TRP A 96 -0.56 -0.69 -6.14
CA TRP A 96 -0.36 -1.82 -7.05
C TRP A 96 -1.63 -2.06 -7.88
N ARG A 97 -1.52 -2.80 -8.99
CA ARG A 97 -2.65 -3.13 -9.86
C ARG A 97 -2.75 -4.63 -10.12
N LEU A 98 -3.96 -5.09 -10.44
CA LEU A 98 -4.24 -6.47 -10.84
C LEU A 98 -4.48 -6.53 -12.34
N PHE A 99 -3.76 -7.39 -13.04
CA PHE A 99 -3.87 -7.61 -14.48
C PHE A 99 -4.18 -9.07 -14.79
N ASN A 100 -4.91 -9.32 -15.86
CA ASN A 100 -4.89 -10.65 -16.48
C ASN A 100 -3.52 -10.85 -17.13
N LYS A 101 -2.91 -12.03 -16.96
CA LYS A 101 -1.57 -12.36 -17.48
C LYS A 101 -1.41 -12.11 -18.99
N ARG A 102 -2.51 -12.14 -19.76
CA ARG A 102 -2.53 -11.90 -21.20
C ARG A 102 -2.56 -10.41 -21.60
N HIS A 103 -2.77 -9.49 -20.66
CA HIS A 103 -2.98 -8.06 -20.95
C HIS A 103 -1.67 -7.28 -20.80
N SER A 104 -0.70 -7.50 -21.70
CA SER A 104 0.61 -6.83 -21.66
C SER A 104 0.50 -5.30 -21.73
N ALA A 105 -0.33 -4.76 -22.63
CA ALA A 105 -0.47 -3.32 -22.81
C ALA A 105 -0.90 -2.57 -21.52
N ALA A 106 -1.81 -3.16 -20.74
CA ALA A 106 -2.25 -2.56 -19.48
C ALA A 106 -1.15 -2.59 -18.41
N ARG A 107 -0.33 -3.63 -18.40
CA ARG A 107 0.83 -3.76 -17.52
C ARG A 107 1.93 -2.77 -17.91
N ASP A 108 2.19 -2.60 -19.20
CA ASP A 108 3.21 -1.66 -19.69
C ASP A 108 2.79 -0.21 -19.40
N ALA A 109 1.52 0.13 -19.58
CA ALA A 109 0.97 1.41 -19.16
C ALA A 109 1.13 1.64 -17.65
N TRP A 110 0.97 0.60 -16.84
CA TRP A 110 1.23 0.68 -15.40
C TRP A 110 2.70 0.87 -15.06
N PHE A 111 3.62 0.23 -15.79
CA PHE A 111 5.05 0.46 -15.63
C PHE A 111 5.43 1.93 -15.88
N TYR A 112 4.95 2.53 -16.98
CA TYR A 112 5.22 3.96 -17.25
C TYR A 112 4.60 4.87 -16.20
N GLU A 113 3.43 4.51 -15.65
CA GLU A 113 2.83 5.23 -14.55
C GLU A 113 3.65 5.11 -13.25
N CYS A 114 4.19 3.93 -12.96
CA CYS A 114 5.13 3.72 -11.85
C CYS A 114 6.38 4.57 -12.01
N GLN A 115 6.96 4.63 -13.21
CA GLN A 115 8.10 5.49 -13.53
C GLN A 115 7.77 6.97 -13.32
N ARG A 116 6.64 7.43 -13.87
CA ARG A 116 6.18 8.82 -13.74
C ARG A 116 6.02 9.22 -12.27
N ARG A 117 5.55 8.30 -11.43
CA ARG A 117 5.31 8.52 -10.00
C ARG A 117 6.49 8.19 -9.11
N GLN A 118 7.59 7.68 -9.68
CA GLN A 118 8.77 7.21 -8.93
C GLN A 118 8.38 6.21 -7.82
N ILE A 119 7.58 5.20 -8.16
CA ILE A 119 7.16 4.13 -7.24
C ILE A 119 7.61 2.76 -7.75
N PRO A 120 7.74 1.74 -6.90
CA PRO A 120 8.06 0.38 -7.33
C PRO A 120 7.02 -0.15 -8.34
N PHE A 121 7.48 -0.94 -9.30
CA PHE A 121 6.62 -1.66 -10.22
C PHE A 121 6.05 -2.90 -9.54
N LEU A 122 5.02 -2.68 -8.70
CA LEU A 122 4.32 -3.72 -7.95
C LEU A 122 2.98 -4.03 -8.62
N HIS A 123 2.74 -5.31 -8.92
CA HIS A 123 1.46 -5.73 -9.51
C HIS A 123 1.12 -7.19 -9.20
N ILE A 124 -0.15 -7.52 -9.38
CA ILE A 124 -0.68 -8.87 -9.32
C ILE A 124 -1.02 -9.33 -10.74
N SER A 125 -0.47 -10.47 -11.15
CA SER A 125 -0.83 -11.16 -12.38
C SER A 125 -1.80 -12.29 -12.10
N LYS A 126 -2.96 -12.25 -12.75
CA LYS A 126 -3.98 -13.31 -12.73
C LYS A 126 -3.76 -14.26 -13.90
N ALA A 127 -3.42 -15.52 -13.60
CA ALA A 127 -3.52 -16.64 -14.53
C ALA A 127 -4.90 -17.32 -14.39
N THR A 128 -5.14 -18.39 -15.15
CA THR A 128 -6.46 -19.08 -15.17
C THR A 128 -6.90 -19.57 -13.79
N LYS A 129 -5.97 -20.09 -12.98
CA LYS A 129 -6.27 -20.75 -11.70
C LYS A 129 -5.50 -20.19 -10.50
N TYR A 130 -4.55 -19.29 -10.73
CA TYR A 130 -3.67 -18.79 -9.69
C TYR A 130 -3.30 -17.34 -9.95
N TYR A 131 -2.83 -16.69 -8.89
CA TYR A 131 -2.33 -15.34 -8.90
C TYR A 131 -0.83 -15.34 -8.61
N SER A 132 -0.15 -14.29 -9.06
CA SER A 132 1.26 -14.05 -8.78
C SER A 132 1.46 -12.59 -8.43
N VAL A 133 2.26 -12.31 -7.41
CA VAL A 133 2.67 -10.94 -7.05
C VAL A 133 4.06 -10.72 -7.60
N HIS A 134 4.27 -9.63 -8.33
CA HIS A 134 5.55 -9.26 -8.91
C HIS A 134 5.96 -7.89 -8.39
N TRP A 135 7.24 -7.73 -8.05
CA TRP A 135 7.83 -6.43 -7.72
C TRP A 135 9.12 -6.22 -8.49
N ASP A 136 9.37 -4.96 -8.83
CA ASP A 136 10.63 -4.54 -9.45
C ASP A 136 10.87 -3.05 -9.14
N HIS A 137 12.12 -2.70 -8.85
CA HIS A 137 12.56 -1.31 -8.63
C HIS A 137 13.04 -0.62 -9.91
N ILE A 138 12.96 -1.27 -11.07
CA ILE A 138 13.28 -0.72 -12.40
C ILE A 138 12.57 0.62 -12.72
N SER A 139 11.47 0.95 -12.04
CA SER A 139 10.75 2.22 -12.19
C SER A 139 11.29 3.36 -11.30
N LEU A 140 12.29 3.10 -10.47
CA LEU A 140 12.93 4.04 -9.55
C LEU A 140 14.28 4.51 -10.10
N ASN A 141 14.84 5.56 -9.49
CA ASN A 141 16.15 6.07 -9.86
C ASN A 141 17.29 5.15 -9.37
N SER A 142 18.46 5.27 -10.00
CA SER A 142 19.62 4.41 -9.68
C SER A 142 20.22 4.66 -8.30
N GLU A 143 20.01 5.86 -7.73
CA GLU A 143 20.45 6.20 -6.38
C GLU A 143 19.70 5.38 -5.32
N TYR A 144 18.39 5.16 -5.53
CA TYR A 144 17.57 4.32 -4.67
C TYR A 144 18.02 2.85 -4.69
N ASP A 145 18.32 2.33 -5.88
CA ASP A 145 18.86 0.98 -6.03
C ASP A 145 20.17 0.79 -5.27
N GLN A 146 21.06 1.79 -5.29
CA GLN A 146 22.31 1.76 -4.52
C GLN A 146 22.04 1.78 -3.02
N MET A 147 21.13 2.65 -2.57
CA MET A 147 20.74 2.74 -1.15
C MET A 147 20.20 1.40 -0.62
N VAL A 148 19.31 0.74 -1.36
CA VAL A 148 18.77 -0.58 -0.97
C VAL A 148 19.87 -1.65 -0.96
N ARG A 149 20.80 -1.64 -1.91
CA ARG A 149 21.92 -2.60 -1.98
C ARG A 149 22.95 -2.41 -0.86
N GLN A 150 23.14 -1.19 -0.40
CA GLN A 150 24.16 -0.82 0.59
C GLN A 150 23.64 -0.84 2.04
N SER A 151 22.33 -1.06 2.25
CA SER A 151 21.73 -1.15 3.58
C SER A 151 22.41 -2.23 4.44
N PRO A 152 23.07 -1.86 5.55
CA PRO A 152 23.73 -2.82 6.46
C PRO A 152 22.73 -3.64 7.28
N GLU A 153 21.52 -3.11 7.49
CA GLU A 153 20.51 -3.71 8.35
C GLU A 153 19.50 -4.55 7.55
N GLY A 154 19.19 -5.74 8.10
CA GLY A 154 17.96 -6.48 7.83
C GLY A 154 17.51 -6.53 6.37
N ASP A 155 18.32 -7.15 5.50
CA ASP A 155 18.04 -7.44 4.08
C ASP A 155 16.53 -7.46 3.79
N ILE A 156 16.04 -6.41 3.14
CA ILE A 156 14.62 -6.24 2.78
C ILE A 156 14.10 -7.52 2.13
N GLY A 157 14.92 -8.23 1.33
CA GLY A 157 14.58 -9.53 0.76
C GLY A 157 14.22 -10.58 1.81
N LYS A 158 14.94 -10.67 2.93
CA LYS A 158 14.59 -11.55 4.06
C LYS A 158 13.28 -11.13 4.73
N VAL A 159 13.02 -9.83 4.85
CA VAL A 159 11.75 -9.32 5.40
C VAL A 159 10.58 -9.69 4.47
N LEU A 160 10.74 -9.54 3.16
CA LEU A 160 9.75 -9.96 2.16
C LEU A 160 9.50 -11.47 2.23
N PHE A 161 10.58 -12.27 2.28
CA PHE A 161 10.48 -13.72 2.38
C PHE A 161 9.73 -14.16 3.66
N ARG A 162 10.09 -13.61 4.82
CA ARG A 162 9.37 -13.87 6.09
C ARG A 162 7.90 -13.46 6.02
N THR A 163 7.62 -12.33 5.40
CA THR A 163 6.25 -11.84 5.19
C THR A 163 5.44 -12.82 4.33
N TYR A 164 6.04 -13.31 3.23
CA TYR A 164 5.46 -14.37 2.42
C TYR A 164 5.20 -15.64 3.26
N GLN A 165 6.16 -16.08 4.06
CA GLN A 165 6.02 -17.28 4.89
C GLN A 165 4.85 -17.17 5.86
N LEU A 166 4.68 -16.02 6.52
CA LEU A 166 3.60 -15.76 7.45
C LEU A 166 2.22 -15.76 6.78
N ILE A 167 2.12 -15.25 5.55
CA ILE A 167 0.83 -15.09 4.86
C ILE A 167 0.43 -16.36 4.11
N ALA A 168 1.36 -16.99 3.39
CA ALA A 168 1.03 -17.98 2.36
C ALA A 168 1.62 -19.37 2.60
N ALA A 169 2.81 -19.51 3.20
CA ALA A 169 3.51 -20.81 3.19
C ALA A 169 2.73 -21.95 3.90
N GLY A 170 1.94 -21.64 4.93
CA GLY A 170 1.12 -22.63 5.64
C GLY A 170 -0.25 -22.93 5.02
N VAL A 171 -0.73 -22.08 4.10
CA VAL A 171 -2.10 -22.14 3.55
C VAL A 171 -2.13 -22.37 2.03
N GLU A 172 -1.05 -22.02 1.34
CA GLU A 172 -0.86 -22.15 -0.11
C GLU A 172 0.35 -23.06 -0.40
N PRO A 173 0.23 -24.39 -0.25
CA PRO A 173 1.37 -25.32 -0.29
C PRO A 173 2.09 -25.40 -1.64
N LYS A 174 1.49 -24.85 -2.71
CA LYS A 174 2.08 -24.75 -4.05
C LYS A 174 2.65 -23.38 -4.36
N SER A 175 2.60 -22.45 -3.40
CA SER A 175 3.18 -21.13 -3.57
C SER A 175 4.69 -21.17 -3.47
N PHE A 176 5.35 -20.26 -4.18
CA PHE A 176 6.81 -20.18 -4.26
C PHE A 176 7.24 -18.73 -4.30
N PHE A 177 8.24 -18.38 -3.50
CA PHE A 177 8.89 -17.07 -3.50
C PHE A 177 10.22 -17.17 -4.23
N ASP A 178 10.43 -16.31 -5.21
CA ASP A 178 11.70 -16.12 -5.90
C ASP A 178 12.04 -14.64 -5.97
N GLY A 179 13.29 -14.29 -5.67
CA GLY A 179 13.76 -12.92 -5.81
C GLY A 179 14.52 -12.34 -4.62
N SER A 180 14.66 -11.03 -4.66
CA SER A 180 15.50 -10.22 -3.79
C SER A 180 14.74 -8.98 -3.29
N ALA A 181 15.42 -8.11 -2.55
CA ALA A 181 14.87 -6.80 -2.18
C ALA A 181 14.42 -5.95 -3.38
N LEU A 182 15.05 -6.10 -4.55
CA LEU A 182 14.84 -5.22 -5.70
C LEU A 182 13.83 -5.75 -6.71
N VAL A 183 13.86 -7.06 -6.95
CA VAL A 183 13.06 -7.71 -7.98
C VAL A 183 12.73 -9.14 -7.58
N GLY A 184 11.53 -9.58 -7.94
CA GLY A 184 11.11 -10.96 -7.75
C GLY A 184 9.63 -11.17 -7.97
N ASP A 185 9.19 -12.39 -7.65
CA ASP A 185 7.80 -12.77 -7.66
C ASP A 185 7.43 -13.84 -6.63
N VAL A 186 6.14 -13.86 -6.29
CA VAL A 186 5.52 -14.94 -5.53
C VAL A 186 4.42 -15.55 -6.38
N THR A 187 4.52 -16.84 -6.69
CA THR A 187 3.56 -17.56 -7.55
C THR A 187 2.66 -18.50 -6.76
N GLY A 188 1.64 -19.07 -7.43
CA GLY A 188 0.82 -20.14 -6.88
C GLY A 188 -0.16 -19.69 -5.79
N LEU A 189 -0.58 -18.43 -5.80
CA LEU A 189 -1.42 -17.84 -4.74
C LEU A 189 -2.91 -17.83 -5.10
N SER A 190 -3.78 -17.88 -4.08
CA SER A 190 -5.15 -17.37 -4.20
C SER A 190 -5.18 -15.85 -4.36
N GLU A 191 -6.31 -15.30 -4.80
CA GLU A 191 -6.47 -13.84 -4.92
C GLU A 191 -6.32 -13.14 -3.55
N SER A 192 -6.87 -13.73 -2.49
CA SER A 192 -6.80 -13.16 -1.14
C SER A 192 -5.36 -13.05 -0.65
N CYS A 193 -4.58 -14.15 -0.77
CA CYS A 193 -3.17 -14.16 -0.40
C CYS A 193 -2.34 -13.19 -1.26
N ALA A 194 -2.59 -13.14 -2.57
CA ALA A 194 -1.89 -12.20 -3.47
C ALA A 194 -2.14 -10.74 -3.08
N ARG A 195 -3.38 -10.36 -2.75
CA ARG A 195 -3.72 -9.00 -2.29
C ARG A 195 -3.06 -8.67 -0.95
N GLN A 196 -3.03 -9.62 -0.01
CA GLN A 196 -2.36 -9.43 1.27
C GLN A 196 -0.84 -9.24 1.11
N ILE A 197 -0.18 -10.11 0.33
CA ILE A 197 1.25 -9.98 0.01
C ILE A 197 1.54 -8.65 -0.68
N ALA A 198 0.76 -8.28 -1.70
CA ALA A 198 0.96 -7.00 -2.40
C ALA A 198 0.82 -5.80 -1.44
N ASN A 199 -0.17 -5.80 -0.55
CA ASN A 199 -0.28 -4.75 0.47
C ASN A 199 0.93 -4.74 1.41
N SER A 200 1.40 -5.90 1.87
CA SER A 200 2.55 -5.98 2.79
C SER A 200 3.85 -5.58 2.13
N PHE A 201 4.02 -5.89 0.84
CA PHE A 201 5.20 -5.53 0.08
C PHE A 201 5.21 -4.03 -0.22
N ALA A 202 4.06 -3.43 -0.54
CA ALA A 202 3.96 -1.97 -0.71
C ALA A 202 4.46 -1.20 0.53
N LEU A 203 4.12 -1.66 1.75
CA LEU A 203 4.59 -1.08 3.01
C LEU A 203 6.11 -1.18 3.24
N ARG A 204 6.83 -1.97 2.44
CA ARG A 204 8.26 -2.28 2.62
C ARG A 204 9.12 -1.85 1.45
N LEU A 205 8.55 -1.73 0.25
CA LEU A 205 9.29 -1.46 -0.98
C LEU A 205 9.22 0.01 -1.41
N PHE A 206 8.24 0.76 -0.91
CA PHE A 206 8.02 2.14 -1.31
C PHE A 206 9.11 3.07 -0.74
N PRO A 207 9.58 4.08 -1.50
CA PRO A 207 10.73 4.89 -1.11
C PRO A 207 10.65 5.53 0.26
N GLY A 208 9.50 6.12 0.60
CA GLY A 208 9.33 6.76 1.91
C GLY A 208 9.36 5.75 3.06
N ASN A 209 8.89 4.52 2.84
CA ASN A 209 8.96 3.44 3.83
C ASN A 209 10.40 2.91 3.99
N VAL A 210 11.11 2.70 2.89
CA VAL A 210 12.50 2.23 2.93
C VAL A 210 13.40 3.26 3.59
N GLN A 211 13.32 4.53 3.20
CA GLN A 211 14.14 5.57 3.83
C GLN A 211 13.87 5.71 5.33
N SER A 212 12.61 5.62 5.73
CA SER A 212 12.22 5.64 7.15
C SER A 212 12.80 4.44 7.92
N ALA A 213 12.83 3.25 7.30
CA ALA A 213 13.41 2.06 7.90
C ALA A 213 14.94 2.12 8.01
N LEU A 214 15.62 2.79 7.07
CA LEU A 214 17.08 2.97 7.09
C LEU A 214 17.55 4.08 8.04
N ALA A 215 16.66 4.99 8.43
CA ALA A 215 16.97 6.10 9.33
C ALA A 215 16.67 5.79 10.81
N ALA A 216 15.97 4.69 11.10
CA ALA A 216 15.61 4.23 12.44
C ALA A 216 16.75 3.42 13.07
#